data_AF-A0A969HMT6-F1
#
_entry.id   AF-A0A969HMT6-F1
#
_cell.length_a   1.000
_cell.length_b   1.000
_cell.length_c   1.000
_cell.angle_alpha   90.00
_cell.angle_beta   90.00
_cell.angle_gamma   90.00
#
_symmetry.space_group_name_H-M   'P 1'
#
loop_
_entity.id
_entity.type
_entity.pdbx_description
1 polymer ?
#
loop_
_entity_poly.entity_id
_entity_poly.type
_entity_poly.pdbx_seq_one_letter_code
_entity_poly.pdbx_strand_id
1 'polypeptide(L)' 'MMKVLTIFSTIFLPLTFIAGVYGMNFEYMPALETRYGYFVVWGIMTLIAGGTYVFFKRKGWI' A
#
# COMPACT_ATOMS: atom_id res chain seq x y z
N MET A 1 19.14 14.59 -5.48
CA MET A 1 19.08 13.46 -4.51
C MET A 1 17.76 13.32 -3.76
N MET A 2 17.03 14.38 -3.39
CA MET A 2 15.80 14.22 -2.58
C MET A 2 14.63 13.47 -3.26
N LYS A 3 14.55 13.47 -4.60
CA LYS A 3 13.42 12.84 -5.34
C LYS A 3 13.29 11.34 -5.03
N VAL A 4 14.41 10.61 -4.92
CA VAL A 4 14.39 9.16 -4.68
C VAL A 4 13.81 8.83 -3.31
N LEU A 5 14.23 9.54 -2.25
CA LEU A 5 13.68 9.35 -0.91
C LEU A 5 12.19 9.69 -0.87
N THR A 6 11.76 10.79 -1.49
CA THR A 6 10.33 11.18 -1.53
C THR A 6 9.48 10.13 -2.23
N ILE A 7 9.96 9.58 -3.36
CA ILE A 7 9.27 8.50 -4.08
C ILE A 7 9.18 7.26 -3.20
N PHE A 8 10.28 6.87 -2.56
CA PHE A 8 10.33 5.70 -1.69
C PHE A 8 9.36 5.85 -0.51
N SER A 9 9.41 6.97 0.21
CA SER A 9 8.50 7.24 1.34
C SER A 9 7.04 7.29 0.90
N THR A 10 6.72 7.89 -0.25
CA THR A 10 5.32 8.01 -0.71
C THR A 10 4.71 6.65 -1.04
N ILE A 11 5.51 5.69 -1.51
CA ILE A 11 5.06 4.32 -1.79
C ILE A 11 4.98 3.52 -0.47
N PHE A 12 6.01 3.61 0.37
CA PHE A 12 6.12 2.79 1.58
C PHE A 12 5.18 3.21 2.70
N LEU A 13 4.92 4.50 2.90
CA LEU A 13 4.12 5.00 4.02
C LEU A 13 2.68 4.43 4.04
N PRO A 14 1.91 4.44 2.94
CA PRO A 14 0.60 3.79 2.91
C PRO A 14 0.68 2.27 2.99
N LEU A 15 1.71 1.64 2.40
CA LEU A 15 1.90 0.18 2.49
C LEU A 15 2.18 -0.27 3.93
N THR A 16 3.08 0.43 4.63
CA THR A 16 3.41 0.17 6.04
C THR A 16 2.22 0.47 6.95
N PHE A 17 1.42 1.50 6.65
CA PHE A 17 0.18 1.75 7.38
C PHE A 17 -0.80 0.59 7.26
N ILE A 18 -1.01 0.06 6.05
CA ILE A 18 -1.85 -1.13 5.82
C ILE A 18 -1.25 -2.32 6.56
N ALA A 19 0.04 -2.62 6.40
CA ALA A 19 0.70 -3.72 7.10
C ALA A 19 0.62 -3.58 8.64
N GLY A 20 0.70 -2.36 9.17
CA GLY A 20 0.51 -2.07 10.59
C GLY A 20 -0.92 -2.33 11.04
N VAL A 21 -1.92 -1.84 10.31
CA VAL A 21 -3.35 -2.09 10.60
C VAL A 21 -3.69 -3.59 10.53
N TYR A 22 -3.14 -4.31 9.56
CA TYR A 22 -3.33 -5.75 9.38
C TYR A 22 -2.47 -6.62 10.33
N GLY A 23 -1.35 -6.09 10.83
CA GLY A 23 -0.46 -6.77 11.78
C GLY A 23 -0.87 -6.59 13.25
N MET A 24 -1.75 -5.63 13.54
CA MET A 24 -2.43 -5.58 14.83
C MET A 24 -3.34 -6.82 14.91
N ASN A 25 -3.17 -7.64 15.96
CA ASN A 25 -3.95 -8.87 16.24
C ASN A 25 -5.42 -8.54 16.53
N PHE A 26 -6.14 -8.01 15.56
CA PHE A 26 -7.58 -7.85 15.63
C PHE A 26 -8.20 -9.22 15.36
N GLU A 27 -8.47 -9.94 16.46
CA GLU A 27 -9.30 -11.14 16.53
C GLU A 27 -10.70 -10.93 15.89
N TYR A 28 -11.10 -9.67 15.68
CA TYR A 28 -12.31 -9.25 14.97
C TYR A 28 -11.96 -8.36 13.76
N MET A 29 -11.63 -8.97 12.62
CA MET A 29 -11.78 -8.32 11.30
C MET A 29 -12.82 -9.10 10.49
N PRO A 30 -14.13 -8.77 10.56
CA PRO A 30 -15.18 -9.48 9.82
C PRO A 30 -14.99 -9.47 8.29
N ALA A 31 -14.16 -8.55 7.75
CA ALA A 31 -13.77 -8.55 6.33
C ALA A 31 -12.73 -9.63 5.96
N LEU A 32 -12.00 -10.18 6.95
CA LEU A 32 -10.88 -11.12 6.78
C LEU A 32 -11.29 -12.60 7.01
N GLU A 33 -12.45 -12.87 7.60
CA GLU A 33 -13.06 -14.21 7.64
C GLU A 33 -13.44 -14.71 6.24
N THR A 34 -13.60 -13.81 5.27
CA THR A 34 -13.83 -14.20 3.89
C THR A 34 -12.52 -14.74 3.30
N ARG A 35 -12.59 -15.89 2.61
CA ARG A 35 -11.47 -16.54 1.90
C ARG A 35 -10.64 -15.61 1.01
N TYR A 36 -11.21 -14.46 0.63
CA TYR A 36 -10.62 -13.47 -0.27
C TYR A 36 -10.13 -12.20 0.43
N GLY A 37 -10.37 -11.99 1.73
CA GLY A 37 -9.95 -10.78 2.45
C GLY A 37 -8.45 -10.50 2.30
N TYR A 38 -7.62 -11.56 2.41
CA TYR A 38 -6.18 -11.48 2.15
C TYR A 38 -5.85 -10.99 0.72
N PHE A 39 -6.57 -11.49 -0.30
CA PHE A 39 -6.36 -11.11 -1.70
C PHE A 39 -6.83 -9.69 -2.00
N VAL A 40 -7.94 -9.24 -1.39
CA VAL A 40 -8.45 -7.87 -1.54
C VAL A 40 -7.41 -6.86 -1.04
N VAL A 41 -6.76 -7.16 0.07
CA VAL A 41 -5.77 -6.30 0.71
C VAL A 41 -4.51 -6.21 -0.12
N TRP A 42 -4.03 -7.36 -0.60
CA TRP A 42 -2.95 -7.40 -1.59
C TRP A 42 -3.30 -6.63 -2.86
N GLY A 43 -4.54 -6.72 -3.32
CA GLY A 43 -5.06 -5.94 -4.45
C GLY A 43 -4.98 -4.44 -4.18
N ILE A 44 -5.44 -3.98 -3.02
CA ILE A 44 -5.39 -2.57 -2.60
C ILE A 44 -3.94 -2.08 -2.48
N MET A 45 -3.06 -2.85 -1.83
CA MET A 45 -1.64 -2.53 -1.69
C MET A 45 -0.97 -2.40 -3.07
N THR A 46 -1.26 -3.33 -3.98
CA THR A 46 -0.74 -3.30 -5.36
C THR A 46 -1.29 -2.10 -6.14
N LEU A 47 -2.57 -1.77 -6.00
CA LEU A 47 -3.20 -0.61 -6.62
C LEU A 47 -2.59 0.70 -6.13
N ILE A 48 -2.32 0.83 -4.83
CA ILE A 48 -1.69 2.01 -4.25
C ILE A 48 -0.25 2.15 -4.74
N ALA A 49 0.54 1.06 -4.71
CA ALA A 49 1.92 1.08 -5.20
C ALA A 49 1.99 1.40 -6.70
N GLY A 50 1.13 0.76 -7.51
CA GLY A 50 1.04 1.02 -8.95
C GLY A 50 0.53 2.43 -9.26
N GLY A 51 -0.50 2.89 -8.56
CA GLY A 51 -1.09 4.22 -8.73
C GLY A 51 -0.12 5.34 -8.38
N THR A 52 0.61 5.21 -7.27
CA THR A 52 1.66 6.17 -6.89
C THR A 52 2.83 6.14 -7.86
N TYR A 53 3.28 4.96 -8.31
CA TYR A 53 4.30 4.84 -9.34
C TYR A 53 3.90 5.53 -10.66
N VAL A 54 2.70 5.25 -11.17
CA VAL A 54 2.16 5.87 -12.39
C VAL A 54 2.02 7.38 -12.24
N PHE A 55 1.60 7.86 -11.07
CA PHE A 55 1.52 9.29 -10.77
C PHE A 55 2.89 9.98 -10.85
N PHE A 56 3.93 9.41 -10.24
CA PHE A 56 5.29 9.97 -10.31
C PHE A 56 5.88 9.88 -11.72
N LYS A 57 5.63 8.79 -12.45
CA LYS A 57 6.01 8.64 -13.86
C LYS A 57 5.35 9.70 -14.74
N ARG A 58 4.05 9.94 -14.55
CA ARG A 58 3.30 10.99 -15.28
C ARG A 58 3.80 12.40 -14.99
N LYS A 59 4.27 12.66 -13.77
CA LYS A 59 4.91 13.93 -13.41
C LYS A 59 6.35 14.09 -13.94
N GLY A 60 6.94 13.06 -14.55
CA GLY A 60 8.33 13.07 -15.00
C GLY A 60 9.34 13.08 -13.83
N TRP A 61 8.93 12.56 -12.67
CA TRP A 61 9.81 12.42 -11.51
C TRP A 61 10.58 11.10 -11.53
N ILE A 62 10.05 10.12 -12.27
CA ILE A 62 10.61 8.82 -12.65
C ILE A 62 10.54 8.74 -14.17
#